data_AF-A0A367RII0-F1
#
_entry.id   AF-A0A367RII0-F1
#
_cell.length_a   1.000
_cell.length_b   1.000
_cell.length_c   1.000
_cell.angle_alpha   90.00
_cell.angle_beta   90.00
_cell.angle_gamma   90.00
#
_symmetry.space_group_name_H-M   'P 1'
#
loop_
_entity.id
_entity.type
_entity.pdbx_description
1 polymer ?
#
loop_
_entity_poly.entity_id
_entity_poly.type
_entity_poly.pdbx_seq_one_letter_code
_entity_poly.pdbx_strand_id
1 'polypeptide(L)' 'MRKFRTLDEFEQEYFRKHPEEIDDYLTEIFQEYSQYNDSDALLASLRVIATVQEISDTIG' A
#
# COMPACT_ATOMS: atom_id res chain seq x y z
N MET A 1 -26.70 -1.45 6.48
CA MET A 1 -26.00 -2.12 5.36
C MET A 1 -24.53 -2.25 5.72
N ARG A 2 -23.98 -3.46 5.76
CA ARG A 2 -22.53 -3.69 5.97
C ARG A 2 -21.83 -3.33 4.67
N LYS A 3 -20.97 -2.31 4.68
CA LYS A 3 -20.06 -2.03 3.56
C LYS A 3 -18.90 -3.02 3.69
N PHE A 4 -18.92 -4.06 2.86
CA PHE A 4 -17.72 -4.87 2.65
C PHE A 4 -16.76 -4.02 1.82
N ARG A 5 -15.55 -3.84 2.34
CA ARG A 5 -14.47 -3.15 1.63
C ARG A 5 -13.38 -4.16 1.34
N THR A 6 -12.65 -3.95 0.25
CA THR A 6 -11.45 -4.73 0.00
C THR A 6 -10.37 -4.37 1.02
N LEU A 7 -9.35 -5.23 1.17
CA LEU A 7 -8.20 -4.92 2.02
C LEU A 7 -7.53 -3.62 1.55
N ASP A 8 -7.33 -3.48 0.24
CA ASP A 8 -6.77 -2.28 -0.40
C ASP A 8 -7.56 -1.01 -0.05
N GLU A 9 -8.89 -1.04 -0.08
CA GLU A 9 -9.73 0.12 0.25
C GLU A 9 -9.59 0.52 1.72
N PHE A 10 -9.43 -0.46 2.60
CA PHE A 10 -9.20 -0.24 4.02
C PHE A 10 -7.81 0.36 4.27
N GLU A 11 -6.77 -0.24 3.70
CA GLU A 11 -5.39 0.24 3.85
C GLU A 11 -5.20 1.64 3.26
N GLN A 12 -5.81 1.93 2.11
CA GLN A 12 -5.79 3.28 1.55
C GLN A 12 -6.43 4.32 2.48
N GLU A 13 -7.56 4.00 3.10
CA GLU A 13 -8.17 4.92 4.08
C GLU A 13 -7.30 5.07 5.32
N TYR A 14 -6.66 3.98 5.77
CA TYR A 14 -5.75 3.99 6.91
C TYR A 14 -4.55 4.90 6.66
N PHE A 15 -3.80 4.69 5.59
CA PHE A 15 -2.60 5.49 5.28
C PHE A 15 -2.91 6.93 4.89
N ARG A 16 -4.11 7.23 4.37
CA ARG A 16 -4.56 8.63 4.20
C ARG A 16 -4.72 9.37 5.54
N LYS A 17 -5.04 8.64 6.62
CA LYS A 17 -5.18 9.19 7.98
C LYS A 17 -3.87 9.15 8.77
N HIS A 18 -2.98 8.23 8.42
CA HIS A 18 -1.70 7.97 9.07
C HIS A 18 -0.54 8.02 8.07
N PRO A 19 -0.33 9.15 7.35
CA PRO A 19 0.75 9.26 6.37
C PRO A 19 2.14 9.10 6.99
N GLU A 20 2.30 9.37 8.29
CA GLU A 20 3.54 9.20 9.04
C GLU A 20 4.01 7.75 9.14
N GLU A 21 3.11 6.77 8.99
CA GLU A 21 3.42 5.34 9.08
C GLU A 21 3.86 4.73 7.74
N ILE A 22 3.81 5.50 6.64
CA ILE A 22 4.10 5.00 5.28
C ILE A 22 5.56 4.55 5.15
N ASP A 23 6.51 5.30 5.70
CA ASP A 23 7.94 4.97 5.58
C ASP A 23 8.29 3.68 6.35
N ASP A 24 7.70 3.51 7.53
CA ASP A 24 7.84 2.30 8.34
C ASP A 24 7.20 1.09 7.63
N TYR A 25 5.98 1.26 7.09
CA TYR A 25 5.31 0.23 6.29
C TYR A 25 6.13 -0.18 5.05
N LEU A 26 6.68 0.79 4.30
CA LEU A 26 7.55 0.51 3.16
C LEU A 26 8.78 -0.30 3.60
N THR A 27 9.38 0.04 4.73
CA THR A 27 10.51 -0.70 5.28
C THR A 27 10.14 -2.16 5.56
N GLU A 28 8.99 -2.40 6.19
CA GLU A 28 8.51 -3.75 6.51
C GLU A 28 8.26 -4.59 5.25
N ILE A 29 7.53 -4.08 4.26
CA ILE A 29 7.21 -4.86 3.04
C ILE A 29 8.46 -5.20 2.21
N PHE A 30 9.48 -4.32 2.20
CA PHE A 30 10.75 -4.62 1.53
C PHE A 30 11.58 -5.64 2.31
N GLN A 31 11.52 -5.65 3.64
CA GLN A 31 12.14 -6.69 4.46
C GLN A 31 11.46 -8.04 4.21
N GLU A 32 10.14 -8.10 4.17
CA GLU A 32 9.38 -9.31 3.86
C GLU A 32 9.72 -9.83 2.46
N TYR A 33 9.74 -8.95 1.46
CA TYR A 33 10.19 -9.29 0.11
C TYR A 33 11.60 -9.88 0.10
N SER A 34 12.54 -9.30 0.86
CA SER A 34 13.91 -9.80 0.93
C SER A 34 14.00 -11.24 1.50
N GLN A 35 13.06 -11.63 2.35
CA GLN A 35 13.03 -12.93 3.00
C GLN A 35 12.30 -13.98 2.15
N TYR A 36 11.18 -13.61 1.55
CA TYR A 36 10.26 -14.56 0.90
C TYR A 36 10.26 -14.46 -0.63
N ASN A 37 10.84 -13.40 -1.19
CA ASN A 37 10.90 -13.11 -2.62
C ASN A 37 9.50 -13.11 -3.30
N ASP A 38 8.46 -12.76 -2.54
CA ASP A 38 7.08 -12.66 -3.01
C ASP A 38 6.86 -11.29 -3.68
N SER A 39 7.00 -11.27 -5.00
CA SER A 39 6.82 -10.05 -5.78
C SER A 39 5.36 -9.62 -5.87
N ASP A 40 4.42 -10.56 -5.81
CA ASP A 40 2.99 -10.27 -5.94
C ASP A 40 2.49 -9.52 -4.70
N ALA A 41 2.91 -9.97 -3.51
CA ALA A 41 2.62 -9.28 -2.25
C ALA A 41 3.22 -7.86 -2.23
N LEU A 42 4.50 -7.71 -2.60
CA LEU A 42 5.16 -6.40 -2.66
C LEU A 42 4.43 -5.43 -3.61
N LEU A 43 4.08 -5.89 -4.81
CA LEU A 43 3.40 -5.05 -5.81
C LEU A 43 1.99 -4.64 -5.36
N ALA A 44 1.26 -5.53 -4.69
CA ALA A 44 -0.04 -5.20 -4.11
C ALA A 44 0.08 -4.08 -3.07
N SER A 45 1.02 -4.19 -2.12
CA SER A 45 1.29 -3.16 -1.12
C SER A 45 1.74 -1.82 -1.73
N LEU A 46 2.63 -1.85 -2.72
CA LEU A 46 3.08 -0.63 -3.41
C LEU A 46 1.93 0.06 -4.15
N ARG A 47 0.99 -0.69 -4.74
CA ARG A 47 -0.20 -0.12 -5.40
C ARG A 47 -1.07 0.66 -4.41
N VAL A 48 -1.23 0.17 -3.18
CA VAL A 48 -1.95 0.88 -2.12
C VAL A 48 -1.27 2.22 -1.83
N ILE A 49 0.05 2.21 -1.59
CA ILE A 49 0.80 3.43 -1.26
C ILE A 49 0.81 4.44 -2.40
N ALA A 50 1.00 3.99 -3.65
CA ALA A 50 0.94 4.86 -4.82
C ALA A 50 -0.43 5.54 -4.97
N THR A 51 -1.51 4.80 -4.67
CA THR A 51 -2.88 5.33 -4.68
C THR A 51 -3.14 6.33 -3.55
N VAL A 52 -2.51 6.14 -2.38
CA VAL A 52 -2.62 7.06 -1.23
C VAL A 52 -1.89 8.38 -1.51
N GLN A 53 -0.71 8.31 -2.14
CA GLN A 53 0.10 9.49 -2.46
C GLN A 53 -0.40 10.28 -3.68
N GLU A 54 -1.53 9.86 -4.28
CA GLU A 54 -2.05 10.42 -5.53
C GLU A 54 -0.98 10.47 -6.64
N ILE A 55 -0.08 9.48 -6.67
CA ILE A 55 0.78 9.22 -7.82
C ILE A 55 -0.14 8.61 -8.89
N SER A 56 -1.02 9.44 -9.43
CA SER A 56 -1.75 9.17 -10.66
C SER A 56 -0.69 9.05 -11.73
N ASP A 57 -0.72 7.94 -12.48
CA ASP A 57 0.03 7.77 -13.72
C ASP A 57 -0.06 9.06 -14.55
N THR A 58 0.94 9.93 -14.41
CA THR A 58 1.13 11.05 -15.32
C THR A 58 1.98 10.50 -16.45
N ILE A 59 1.47 9.45 -17.10
CA ILE A 59 1.91 9.06 -18.42
C ILE A 59 1.15 9.99 -19.37
N GLY A 60 1.70 11.20 -19.52
CA GLY A 60 1.38 12.13 -20.60
C GLY A 60 2.40 11.99 -21.72
#